data_AF-A0A7X2ZT85-F1
#
_entry.id   AF-A0A7X2ZT85-F1
#
_cell.length_a   1.000
_cell.length_b   1.000
_cell.length_c   1.000
_cell.angle_alpha   90.00
_cell.angle_beta   90.00
_cell.angle_gamma   90.00
#
_symmetry.space_group_name_H-M   'P 1'
#
loop_
_entity.id
_entity.type
_entity.pdbx_description
1 polymer ?
#
loop_
_entity_poly.entity_id
_entity_poly.type
_entity_poly.pdbx_seq_one_letter_code
_entity_poly.pdbx_strand_id
1 'polypeptide(L)'
;MIWGIALVLLSIVAVPSLLLSKKPNAKELLEKVEPYQGWIGIIFCFWGVWGVITAILNLGWLSTSPIWWATFLIGNVVSAGLGFMLGSGLINKLFLSNSEAARIKAEELRAKIAPKQGRLGIVGIAVGSWMIVASFLYSVV
;
A
#
# COMPACT_ATOMS: atom_id res chain seq x y z
N MET A 1 7.24 -13.69 -0.51
CA MET A 1 5.86 -14.15 -0.26
C MET A 1 5.05 -13.21 0.64
N ILE A 2 5.41 -13.04 1.92
CA ILE A 2 4.61 -12.24 2.90
C ILE A 2 4.31 -10.81 2.42
N TRP A 3 5.31 -10.11 1.89
CA TRP A 3 5.16 -8.76 1.33
C TRP A 3 4.15 -8.68 0.18
N GLY A 4 4.15 -9.68 -0.70
CA GLY A 4 3.23 -9.73 -1.83
C GLY A 4 1.80 -9.98 -1.38
N ILE A 5 1.59 -10.91 -0.45
CA ILE A 5 0.26 -11.18 0.14
C ILE A 5 -0.27 -9.93 0.84
N ALA A 6 0.56 -9.28 1.65
CA ALA A 6 0.18 -8.08 2.38
C ALA A 6 -0.24 -6.94 1.43
N LEU A 7 0.52 -6.73 0.34
CA LEU A 7 0.20 -5.72 -0.67
C LEU A 7 -1.11 -6.03 -1.42
N VAL A 8 -1.37 -7.29 -1.77
CA VAL A 8 -2.63 -7.71 -2.39
C VAL A 8 -3.81 -7.42 -1.46
N LEU A 9 -3.71 -7.81 -0.19
CA LEU A 9 -4.78 -7.59 0.80
C LEU A 9 -5.06 -6.10 1.01
N LEU A 10 -4.00 -5.29 1.19
CA LEU A 10 -4.13 -3.84 1.29
C LEU A 10 -4.83 -3.25 0.07
N SER A 11 -4.43 -3.69 -1.13
CA SER A 11 -4.97 -3.18 -2.39
C SER A 11 -6.43 -3.51 -2.61
N ILE A 12 -6.87 -4.68 -2.16
CA ILE A 12 -8.27 -5.10 -2.17
C ILE A 12 -9.10 -4.22 -1.22
N VAL A 13 -8.61 -4.01 0.01
CA VAL A 13 -9.28 -3.14 0.99
C VAL A 13 -9.30 -1.69 0.53
N ALA A 14 -8.25 -1.24 -0.17
CA ALA A 14 -8.16 0.13 -0.66
C ALA A 14 -9.08 0.42 -1.85
N VAL A 15 -9.65 -0.60 -2.49
CA VAL A 15 -10.54 -0.45 -3.66
C VAL A 15 -11.86 -1.21 -3.45
N PRO A 16 -12.80 -0.62 -2.69
CA PRO A 16 -14.11 -1.22 -2.42
C PRO A 16 -14.89 -1.57 -3.69
N SER A 17 -14.74 -0.78 -4.77
CA SER A 17 -15.42 -1.01 -6.04
C SER A 17 -15.02 -2.35 -6.69
N LEU A 18 -13.77 -2.80 -6.53
CA LEU A 18 -13.34 -4.11 -7.03
C LEU A 18 -14.03 -5.25 -6.25
N LEU A 19 -14.11 -5.14 -4.93
CA LEU A 19 -14.82 -6.10 -4.08
C LEU A 19 -16.31 -6.16 -4.41
N LEU A 20 -16.97 -5.01 -4.46
CA LEU A 20 -18.41 -4.90 -4.70
C LEU A 20 -18.79 -5.35 -6.12
N SER A 21 -17.92 -5.17 -7.12
CA SER A 21 -18.15 -5.63 -8.49
C SER A 21 -18.15 -7.17 -8.63
N LYS A 22 -17.44 -7.88 -7.75
CA LYS A 22 -17.30 -9.34 -7.79
C LYS A 22 -18.18 -10.05 -6.76
N LYS A 23 -18.42 -9.41 -5.62
CA LYS A 23 -19.32 -9.88 -4.56
C LYS A 23 -20.11 -8.68 -4.02
N PRO A 24 -21.36 -8.49 -4.46
CA PRO A 24 -22.24 -7.44 -3.94
C PRO A 24 -22.45 -7.54 -2.42
N ASN A 25 -22.42 -8.77 -1.88
CA ASN A 25 -22.51 -9.04 -0.44
C ASN A 25 -21.25 -8.63 0.36
N ALA A 26 -20.19 -8.13 -0.30
CA ALA A 26 -18.99 -7.65 0.38
C ALA A 26 -19.19 -6.32 1.11
N LYS A 27 -20.34 -5.67 0.94
CA LYS A 27 -20.66 -4.40 1.61
C LYS A 27 -20.67 -4.54 3.13
N GLU A 28 -21.29 -5.60 3.66
CA GLU A 28 -21.33 -5.85 5.10
C GLU A 28 -19.92 -6.12 5.68
N LEU A 29 -19.05 -6.78 4.91
CA LEU A 29 -17.66 -7.03 5.31
C LEU A 29 -16.84 -5.74 5.31
N LEU A 30 -17.04 -4.88 4.33
CA LEU A 30 -16.38 -3.57 4.24
C LEU A 30 -16.79 -2.66 5.42
N GLU A 31 -18.08 -2.63 5.78
CA GLU A 31 -18.59 -1.88 6.94
C GLU A 31 -17.98 -2.38 8.26
N LYS A 32 -17.74 -3.69 8.41
CA LYS A 32 -17.04 -4.24 9.58
C LYS A 32 -15.55 -3.87 9.63
N VAL A 33 -14.92 -3.69 8.48
CA VAL A 33 -13.49 -3.35 8.37
C VAL A 33 -13.25 -1.83 8.47
N GLU A 34 -14.23 -1.01 8.09
CA GLU A 34 -14.19 0.45 8.14
C GLU A 34 -13.58 1.04 9.44
N PRO A 35 -13.98 0.63 10.66
CA PRO A 35 -13.38 1.16 11.89
C PRO A 35 -11.89 0.82 12.05
N TYR A 36 -11.43 -0.28 11.44
CA TYR A 36 -10.04 -0.72 11.46
C TYR A 36 -9.23 -0.24 10.25
N GLN A 37 -9.91 0.22 9.19
CA GLN A 37 -9.30 0.60 7.92
C GLN A 37 -8.25 1.71 8.08
N GLY A 38 -8.50 2.67 8.96
CA GLY A 38 -7.52 3.70 9.29
C GLY A 38 -6.24 3.13 9.91
N TRP A 39 -6.36 2.17 10.83
CA TRP A 39 -5.22 1.54 11.49
C TRP A 39 -4.42 0.68 10.53
N ILE A 40 -5.11 -0.10 9.69
CA ILE A 40 -4.49 -0.85 8.59
C ILE A 40 -3.71 0.12 7.70
N GLY A 41 -4.33 1.24 7.31
CA GLY A 41 -3.67 2.25 6.50
C GLY A 41 -2.39 2.80 7.13
N ILE A 42 -2.43 3.17 8.42
CA ILE A 42 -1.25 3.64 9.16
C ILE A 42 -0.12 2.61 9.12
N ILE A 43 -0.39 1.37 9.51
CA ILE A 43 0.61 0.30 9.60
C ILE A 43 1.28 0.11 8.23
N PHE A 44 0.48 0.00 7.16
CA PHE A 44 1.00 -0.17 5.81
C PHE A 44 1.69 1.07 5.24
N CYS A 45 1.28 2.27 5.67
CA CYS A 45 1.97 3.52 5.31
C CYS A 45 3.40 3.51 5.86
N PHE A 46 3.56 3.25 7.17
CA PHE A 46 4.89 3.18 7.80
C PHE A 46 5.70 2.02 7.26
N TRP A 47 5.08 0.85 7.09
CA TRP A 47 5.76 -0.33 6.58
C TRP A 47 6.23 -0.15 5.13
N GLY A 48 5.41 0.49 4.29
CA GLY A 48 5.78 0.84 2.92
C GLY A 48 6.93 1.85 2.87
N VAL A 49 6.89 2.91 3.68
CA VAL A 49 8.00 3.88 3.77
C VAL A 49 9.28 3.21 4.22
N TRP A 50 9.21 2.33 5.23
CA TRP A 50 10.36 1.55 5.68
C TRP A 50 10.91 0.63 4.60
N GLY A 51 10.03 0.00 3.81
CA GLY A 51 10.42 -0.81 2.65
C GLY A 51 11.12 0.01 1.55
N VAL A 52 10.68 1.25 1.29
CA VAL A 52 11.37 2.17 0.37
C VAL A 52 12.77 2.51 0.89
N ILE A 53 12.90 2.83 2.17
CA ILE A 53 14.21 3.07 2.81
C ILE A 53 15.10 1.84 2.68
N THR A 54 14.55 0.65 2.95
CA THR A 54 15.27 -0.63 2.82
C THR A 54 15.77 -0.86 1.40
N ALA A 55 14.94 -0.54 0.39
CA ALA A 55 15.35 -0.64 -1.01
C ALA A 55 16.53 0.29 -1.33
N ILE A 56 16.52 1.53 -0.83
CA ILE A 56 17.59 2.51 -1.02
C ILE A 56 18.87 2.10 -0.26
N LEU A 57 18.74 1.53 0.94
CA LEU A 57 19.90 1.03 1.68
C LEU A 57 20.52 -0.21 1.01
N ASN A 58 19.74 -0.96 0.24
CA ASN A 58 20.16 -2.17 -0.47
C ASN A 58 20.31 -1.96 -1.98
N LEU A 59 20.86 -0.82 -2.40
CA LEU A 59 21.15 -0.56 -3.82
C LEU A 59 22.04 -1.62 -4.47
N GLY A 60 22.83 -2.37 -3.69
CA GLY A 60 23.62 -3.50 -4.20
C GLY A 60 22.79 -4.58 -4.92
N TRP A 61 21.49 -4.68 -4.64
CA TRP A 61 20.59 -5.61 -5.35
C TRP A 61 20.33 -5.21 -6.81
N LEU A 62 20.61 -3.95 -7.21
CA LEU A 62 20.54 -3.57 -8.63
C LEU A 62 21.56 -4.33 -9.48
N SER A 63 22.71 -4.69 -8.92
CA SER A 63 23.76 -5.41 -9.63
C SER A 63 23.49 -6.92 -9.72
N THR A 64 22.83 -7.49 -8.71
CA THR A 64 22.62 -8.95 -8.61
C THR A 64 21.21 -9.39 -8.98
N SER A 65 20.20 -8.58 -8.72
CA SER A 65 18.77 -8.91 -8.92
C SER A 65 17.93 -7.65 -9.17
N PRO A 66 18.19 -6.92 -10.28
CA PRO A 66 17.57 -5.62 -10.56
C PRO A 66 16.04 -5.68 -10.66
N ILE A 67 15.49 -6.78 -11.22
CA ILE A 67 14.05 -6.98 -11.35
C ILE A 67 13.39 -7.11 -9.97
N TRP A 68 14.01 -7.85 -9.06
CA TRP A 68 13.52 -8.00 -7.68
C TRP A 68 13.57 -6.67 -6.94
N TRP A 69 14.69 -5.95 -7.04
CA TRP A 69 14.84 -4.64 -6.42
C TRP A 69 13.79 -3.64 -6.90
N ALA A 70 13.57 -3.55 -8.22
CA ALA A 70 12.58 -2.65 -8.80
C ALA A 70 11.16 -3.03 -8.37
N THR A 71 10.84 -4.33 -8.37
CA THR A 71 9.56 -4.84 -7.89
C THR A 71 9.32 -4.48 -6.43
N PHE A 72 10.30 -4.71 -5.58
CA PHE A 72 10.24 -4.43 -4.15
C PHE A 72 10.05 -2.94 -3.89
N LEU A 73 10.77 -2.08 -4.60
CA LEU A 73 10.62 -0.63 -4.51
C LEU A 73 9.21 -0.19 -4.92
N ILE A 74 8.74 -0.62 -6.10
CA ILE A 74 7.41 -0.25 -6.61
C ILE A 74 6.32 -0.74 -5.65
N GLY A 75 6.40 -1.98 -5.18
CA GLY A 75 5.43 -2.54 -4.24
C GLY A 75 5.34 -1.74 -2.94
N ASN A 76 6.48 -1.31 -2.39
CA ASN A 76 6.52 -0.52 -1.17
C ASN A 76 6.05 0.93 -1.39
N VAL A 77 6.33 1.54 -2.54
CA VAL A 77 5.77 2.85 -2.92
C VAL A 77 4.25 2.79 -3.01
N VAL A 78 3.71 1.74 -3.66
CA VAL A 78 2.26 1.53 -3.76
C VAL A 78 1.65 1.26 -2.38
N SER A 79 2.30 0.43 -1.55
CA SER A 79 1.90 0.17 -0.17
C SER A 79 1.82 1.45 0.66
N ALA A 80 2.85 2.30 0.58
CA ALA A 80 2.89 3.58 1.27
C ALA A 80 1.77 4.52 0.79
N GLY A 81 1.55 4.61 -0.52
CA GLY A 81 0.50 5.45 -1.09
C GLY A 81 -0.92 5.00 -0.70
N LEU A 82 -1.22 3.70 -0.80
CA LEU A 82 -2.51 3.14 -0.40
C LEU A 82 -2.70 3.19 1.11
N GLY A 83 -1.66 2.88 1.88
CA GLY A 83 -1.66 2.99 3.34
C GLY A 83 -1.93 4.42 3.79
N PHE A 84 -1.26 5.41 3.20
CA PHE A 84 -1.52 6.82 3.45
C PHE A 84 -2.97 7.20 3.13
N MET A 85 -3.51 6.76 1.99
CA MET A 85 -4.90 7.03 1.62
C MET A 85 -5.89 6.50 2.66
N LEU A 86 -5.74 5.24 3.08
CA LEU A 86 -6.60 4.61 4.06
C LEU A 86 -6.41 5.18 5.47
N GLY A 87 -5.17 5.49 5.84
CA GLY A 87 -4.79 5.94 7.18
C GLY A 87 -4.91 7.45 7.39
N SER A 88 -5.00 8.26 6.33
CA SER A 88 -4.89 9.72 6.40
C SER A 88 -5.84 10.39 7.40
N GLY A 89 -7.04 9.87 7.61
CA GLY A 89 -7.96 10.38 8.64
C GLY A 89 -7.39 10.25 10.06
N LEU A 90 -6.82 9.09 10.40
CA LEU A 90 -6.14 8.87 11.68
C LEU A 90 -4.77 9.55 11.72
N ILE A 91 -4.03 9.60 10.62
CA ILE A 91 -2.73 10.29 10.55
C ILE A 91 -2.91 11.77 10.85
N ASN A 92 -3.90 12.41 10.23
CA ASN A 92 -4.23 13.81 10.47
C ASN A 92 -4.58 14.06 11.95
N LYS A 93 -5.33 13.15 12.57
CA LYS A 93 -5.78 13.26 13.96
C LYS A 93 -4.66 13.02 14.98
N LEU A 94 -3.80 12.02 14.75
CA LEU A 94 -2.82 11.54 15.72
C LEU A 94 -1.45 12.22 15.58
N PHE A 95 -1.00 12.47 14.34
CA PHE A 95 0.37 12.92 14.07
C PHE A 95 0.44 14.36 13.56
N LEU A 96 -0.60 14.85 12.87
CA LEU A 96 -0.58 16.18 12.24
C LEU A 96 -1.48 17.20 12.93
N SER A 97 -2.12 16.84 14.06
CA SER A 97 -3.03 17.72 14.80
C SER A 97 -2.36 19.00 15.31
N ASN A 98 -1.05 18.96 15.58
CA ASN A 98 -0.26 20.08 16.08
C ASN A 98 0.43 20.91 14.97
N SER A 99 0.31 20.55 13.70
CA SER A 99 0.98 21.24 12.59
C SER A 99 0.03 21.51 11.43
N GLU A 100 -0.40 22.76 11.32
CA GLU A 100 -1.28 23.23 10.25
C GLU A 100 -0.64 23.06 8.86
N ALA A 101 0.64 23.42 8.73
CA ALA A 101 1.39 23.23 7.49
C ALA A 101 1.45 21.76 7.04
N ALA A 102 1.59 20.82 7.98
CA ALA A 102 1.68 19.40 7.66
C ALA A 102 0.30 18.82 7.30
N ARG A 103 -0.79 19.31 7.91
CA ARG A 103 -2.17 18.98 7.51
C ARG A 103 -2.48 19.43 6.09
N ILE A 104 -2.16 20.68 5.74
CA ILE A 104 -2.40 21.22 4.38
C ILE A 104 -1.68 20.33 3.35
N LYS A 105 -0.41 20.02 3.59
CA LYS A 105 0.38 19.17 2.67
C LYS A 105 -0.16 17.74 2.57
N ALA A 106 -0.65 17.17 3.68
CA ALA A 106 -1.27 15.85 3.68
C ALA A 106 -2.61 15.83 2.92
N GLU A 107 -3.42 16.87 3.06
CA GLU A 107 -4.67 17.03 2.29
C GLU A 107 -4.40 17.23 0.81
N GLU A 108 -3.42 18.05 0.43
CA GLU A 108 -2.99 18.19 -0.97
C GLU A 108 -2.52 16.85 -1.56
N LEU A 109 -1.72 16.09 -0.81
CA LEU A 109 -1.23 14.78 -1.24
C LEU A 109 -2.40 13.80 -1.40
N ARG A 110 -3.33 13.78 -0.44
CA ARG A 110 -4.54 12.96 -0.50
C ARG A 110 -5.39 13.34 -1.71
N ALA A 111 -5.58 14.63 -1.99
CA ALA A 111 -6.33 15.09 -3.15
C ALA A 111 -5.72 14.63 -4.48
N LYS A 112 -4.38 14.58 -4.58
CA LYS A 112 -3.68 14.08 -5.76
C LYS A 112 -3.76 12.56 -5.93
N ILE A 113 -3.78 11.81 -4.83
CA ILE A 113 -3.76 10.33 -4.84
C ILE A 113 -5.18 9.76 -4.93
N ALA A 114 -6.18 10.37 -4.29
CA ALA A 114 -7.58 9.93 -4.29
C ALA A 114 -8.14 9.52 -5.66
N PRO A 115 -8.03 10.32 -6.74
CA PRO A 115 -8.55 9.93 -8.05
C PRO A 115 -7.78 8.75 -8.68
N LYS A 116 -6.56 8.49 -8.21
CA LYS A 116 -5.70 7.40 -8.67
C LYS A 116 -5.75 6.17 -7.76
N GLN A 117 -6.43 6.23 -6.62
CA GLN A 117 -6.48 5.15 -5.62
C GLN A 117 -6.93 3.82 -6.23
N GLY A 118 -7.99 3.83 -7.06
CA GLY A 118 -8.45 2.63 -7.76
C GLY A 118 -7.37 2.02 -8.68
N ARG A 119 -6.66 2.86 -9.45
CA ARG A 119 -5.57 2.42 -10.32
C ARG A 119 -4.37 1.91 -9.51
N LEU A 120 -4.03 2.58 -8.42
CA LEU A 120 -2.96 2.16 -7.50
C LEU A 120 -3.27 0.82 -6.85
N GLY A 121 -4.52 0.56 -6.48
CA GLY A 121 -4.93 -0.75 -5.97
C GLY A 121 -4.79 -1.85 -7.02
N ILE A 122 -5.16 -1.61 -8.28
CA ILE A 122 -4.94 -2.59 -9.36
C ILE A 122 -3.44 -2.86 -9.55
N VAL A 123 -2.61 -1.81 -9.55
CA VAL A 123 -1.15 -1.95 -9.60
C VAL A 123 -0.63 -2.75 -8.41
N GLY A 124 -1.12 -2.47 -7.20
CA GLY A 124 -0.74 -3.18 -5.99
C GLY A 124 -1.12 -4.66 -6.02
N ILE A 125 -2.28 -5.01 -6.59
CA ILE A 125 -2.66 -6.41 -6.84
C ILE A 125 -1.68 -7.06 -7.82
N ALA A 126 -1.41 -6.42 -8.98
CA ALA A 126 -0.52 -6.97 -10.00
C ALA A 126 0.91 -7.19 -9.47
N VAL A 127 1.47 -6.17 -8.81
CA VAL A 127 2.81 -6.22 -8.21
C VAL A 127 2.85 -7.24 -7.08
N GLY A 128 1.83 -7.28 -6.21
CA GLY A 128 1.75 -8.24 -5.11
C GLY A 128 1.66 -9.69 -5.61
N SER A 129 0.86 -9.95 -6.64
CA SER A 129 0.80 -11.27 -7.32
C SER A 129 2.16 -11.66 -7.91
N TRP A 130 2.83 -10.73 -8.60
CA TRP A 130 4.17 -10.98 -9.13
C TRP A 130 5.18 -11.26 -8.00
N MET A 131 5.15 -10.52 -6.89
CA MET A 131 6.03 -10.77 -5.73
C MET A 131 5.81 -12.14 -5.11
N ILE A 132 4.59 -12.68 -5.14
CA ILE A 132 4.30 -14.04 -4.69
C ILE A 132 4.95 -15.04 -5.64
N VAL A 133 4.70 -14.92 -6.96
CA VAL A 133 5.27 -15.81 -7.99
C VAL A 133 6.80 -15.75 -7.97
N ALA A 134 7.38 -14.56 -8.00
CA ALA A 134 8.82 -14.34 -7.91
C ALA A 134 9.41 -14.96 -6.65
N SER A 135 8.70 -14.90 -5.51
CA SER A 135 9.21 -15.54 -4.30
C SER A 135 9.26 -17.06 -4.36
N PHE A 136 8.45 -17.72 -5.21
CA PHE A 136 8.60 -19.14 -5.48
C PHE A 136 9.68 -19.43 -6.52
N LEU A 137 9.90 -18.54 -7.49
CA LEU A 137 10.95 -18.70 -8.51
C LEU A 137 12.35 -18.51 -7.94
N TYR A 138 12.53 -17.53 -7.06
CA TYR A 138 13.83 -17.20 -6.47
C TYR A 138 14.11 -17.90 -5.13
N SER A 139 13.11 -18.58 -4.52
CA SER A 139 13.34 -19.42 -3.31
C SER A 139 13.86 -20.81 -3.61
N VAL A 140 14.13 -21.15 -4.88
CA VAL A 140 14.65 -22.45 -5.31
C VAL A 140 16.18 -22.42 -5.48
N VAL A 141 16.87 -21.43 -4.92
CA VAL A 141 18.33 -21.38 -4.83
C VAL A 141 18.76 -21.25 -3.38
#